data_AF-A0A0F5PF75-F1
#
_entry.id   AF-A0A0F5PF75-F1
#
_cell.length_a   1.000
_cell.length_b   1.000
_cell.length_c   1.000
_cell.angle_alpha   90.00
_cell.angle_beta   90.00
_cell.angle_gamma   90.00
#
_symmetry.space_group_name_H-M   'P 1'
#
loop_
_entity.id
_entity.type
_entity.pdbx_description
1 polymer ?
#
loop_
_entity_poly.entity_id
_entity_poly.type
_entity_poly.pdbx_seq_one_letter_code
_entity_poly.pdbx_strand_id
1 'polypeptide(L)'
;MAIFPRPSGPRAAWSDFKALWRQQNRHKILIALLSIMMPMLIVTGFYVDSKRDKPRETITYITSFSPDRTDAEIEKQNIADQKILDARREARRLEYQRLADKLGIE
;
A
#
# COMPACT_ATOMS: atom_id res chain seq x y z
N MET A 1 2.00 50.68 27.78
CA MET A 1 2.34 50.43 26.36
C MET A 1 1.77 49.07 25.98
N ALA A 2 0.98 48.99 24.91
CA ALA A 2 0.53 47.70 24.40
C ALA A 2 1.72 47.00 23.71
N ILE A 3 2.07 45.80 24.18
CA ILE A 3 3.28 45.04 23.80
C ILE A 3 3.04 44.15 22.57
N PHE A 4 1.79 44.04 22.07
CA PHE A 4 1.42 43.17 20.96
C PHE A 4 0.90 43.93 19.73
N PRO A 5 1.31 43.54 18.50
CA PRO A 5 0.77 44.12 17.27
C PRO A 5 -0.72 43.80 17.11
N ARG A 6 -1.45 44.71 16.45
CA ARG A 6 -2.89 44.53 16.20
C ARG A 6 -3.10 43.28 15.33
N PRO A 7 -4.07 42.40 15.65
CA PRO A 7 -4.35 41.21 14.84
C PRO A 7 -4.76 41.64 13.43
N SER A 8 -4.11 41.06 12.42
CA SER A 8 -4.42 41.31 11.02
C SER A 8 -5.78 40.71 10.67
N GLY A 9 -6.69 41.56 10.18
CA GLY A 9 -8.01 41.11 9.72
C GLY A 9 -7.94 40.41 8.35
N PRO A 10 -9.00 39.67 7.96
CA PRO A 10 -9.04 38.95 6.68
C PRO A 10 -8.86 39.86 5.45
N ARG A 11 -9.27 41.13 5.56
CA ARG A 11 -9.05 42.14 4.51
C ARG A 11 -7.58 42.49 4.31
N ALA A 12 -6.79 42.51 5.40
CA ALA A 12 -5.35 42.77 5.33
C ALA A 12 -4.59 41.61 4.65
N ALA A 13 -5.00 40.37 4.93
CA ALA A 13 -4.44 39.19 4.25
C ALA A 13 -4.70 39.23 2.73
N TRP A 14 -5.90 39.66 2.32
CA TRP A 14 -6.22 39.79 0.90
C TRP A 14 -5.45 40.93 0.21
N SER A 15 -5.28 42.08 0.88
CA SER A 15 -4.46 43.17 0.34
C SER A 15 -3.00 42.77 0.19
N ASP A 16 -2.46 42.01 1.15
CA ASP A 16 -1.10 41.49 1.09
C ASP A 16 -0.93 40.46 -0.02
N PHE A 17 -1.90 39.56 -0.20
CA PHE A 17 -1.90 38.63 -1.33
C PHE A 17 -1.91 39.36 -2.69
N LYS A 18 -2.75 40.38 -2.83
CA LYS A 18 -2.81 41.20 -4.05
C LYS A 18 -1.51 41.99 -4.28
N ALA A 19 -0.89 42.49 -3.21
CA ALA A 19 0.40 43.16 -3.27
C ALA A 19 1.53 42.20 -3.69
N LEU A 20 1.54 40.99 -3.13
CA LEU A 20 2.48 39.92 -3.47
C LEU A 20 2.37 39.53 -4.96
N TRP A 21 1.13 39.47 -5.48
CA TRP A 21 0.84 39.17 -6.88
C TRP A 21 1.22 40.31 -7.84
N ARG A 22 1.09 41.57 -7.40
CA ARG A 22 1.47 42.75 -8.20
C ARG A 22 2.99 42.90 -8.36
N GLN A 23 3.76 42.32 -7.44
CA GLN A 23 5.22 42.32 -7.53
C GLN A 23 5.68 41.32 -8.60
N GLN A 24 5.97 41.82 -9.81
CA GLN A 24 6.39 41.01 -10.96
C GLN A 24 7.82 40.48 -10.81
N ASN A 25 7.96 39.34 -10.12
CA ASN A 25 9.17 38.55 -10.14
C ASN A 25 8.88 37.29 -10.97
N ARG A 26 9.56 37.11 -12.11
CA ARG A 26 9.34 35.97 -13.04
C ARG A 26 9.38 34.60 -12.33
N HIS A 27 10.24 34.45 -11.32
CA HIS A 27 10.35 33.23 -10.52
C HIS A 27 9.10 32.90 -9.70
N LYS A 28 8.33 33.90 -9.24
CA LYS A 28 7.11 33.66 -8.45
C LYS A 28 6.03 32.96 -9.27
N ILE A 29 5.92 33.29 -10.57
CA ILE A 29 4.97 32.66 -11.48
C ILE A 29 5.35 31.20 -11.72
N LEU A 30 6.65 30.93 -11.93
CA LEU A 30 7.15 29.55 -12.09
C LEU A 30 6.88 28.69 -10.85
N ILE A 31 7.15 29.23 -9.66
CA ILE A 31 6.90 28.52 -8.39
C ILE A 31 5.40 28.32 -8.17
N ALA A 32 4.56 29.31 -8.45
CA ALA A 32 3.11 29.19 -8.35
C ALA A 32 2.56 28.12 -9.31
N LEU A 33 3.06 28.09 -10.55
CA LEU A 33 2.69 27.08 -11.53
C LEU A 33 3.12 25.69 -11.07
N LEU A 34 4.35 25.53 -10.58
CA LEU A 34 4.85 24.25 -10.07
C LEU A 34 4.02 23.75 -8.87
N SER A 35 3.68 24.66 -7.97
CA SER A 35 2.86 24.38 -6.78
C SER A 35 1.45 23.89 -7.15
N ILE A 36 0.87 24.40 -8.24
CA ILE A 36 -0.43 23.93 -8.75
C ILE A 36 -0.28 22.63 -9.54
N MET A 37 0.79 22.51 -10.33
CA MET A 37 1.01 21.38 -11.23
C MET A 37 1.22 20.07 -10.47
N MET A 38 1.99 20.08 -9.37
CA MET A 38 2.24 18.88 -8.57
C MET A 38 0.96 18.20 -8.04
N PRO A 39 0.05 18.88 -7.32
CA PRO A 39 -1.20 18.26 -6.88
C PRO A 39 -2.12 17.92 -8.05
N MET A 40 -2.13 18.71 -9.13
CA MET A 40 -2.93 18.40 -10.32
C MET A 40 -2.50 17.09 -10.99
N LEU A 41 -1.19 16.80 -11.04
CA LEU A 41 -0.67 15.53 -11.53
C LEU A 41 -1.14 14.34 -10.70
N ILE A 42 -1.12 14.47 -9.37
CA ILE A 42 -1.60 13.43 -8.44
C ILE A 42 -3.09 13.15 -8.68
N VAL A 43 -3.92 14.20 -8.72
CA VAL A 43 -5.36 14.06 -8.95
C VAL A 43 -5.65 13.45 -10.33
N THR A 44 -4.90 13.85 -11.35
CA THR A 44 -5.05 13.28 -12.71
C THR A 44 -4.65 11.80 -12.75
N GLY A 45 -3.60 11.41 -12.03
CA GLY A 45 -3.20 10.01 -11.87
C GLY A 45 -4.33 9.16 -11.28
N PHE A 46 -4.93 9.62 -10.19
CA PHE A 46 -6.10 8.95 -9.58
C PHE A 46 -7.31 8.92 -10.51
N TYR A 47 -7.57 10.00 -11.26
CA TYR A 47 -8.67 10.04 -12.21
C TYR A 47 -8.51 9.00 -13.34
N VAL A 48 -7.28 8.81 -13.83
CA VAL A 48 -6.97 7.80 -14.85
C VAL A 48 -7.04 6.39 -14.26
N ASP A 49 -6.53 6.18 -13.05
CA ASP A 49 -6.60 4.89 -12.35
C ASP A 49 -8.05 4.49 -12.05
N SER A 50 -8.88 5.44 -11.62
CA SER A 50 -10.30 5.22 -11.34
C SER A 50 -11.11 4.76 -12.55
N LYS A 51 -10.65 5.03 -13.77
CA LYS A 51 -11.30 4.58 -15.01
C LYS A 51 -10.86 3.18 -15.44
N ARG A 52 -9.80 2.64 -14.85
CA ARG A 52 -9.43 1.24 -15.08
C ARG A 52 -10.31 0.38 -14.19
N ASP A 53 -11.26 -0.31 -14.79
CA ASP A 53 -11.99 -1.37 -14.09
C ASP A 53 -10.99 -2.39 -13.56
N LYS A 54 -10.89 -2.51 -12.23
CA LYS A 54 -10.11 -3.57 -11.62
C LYS A 54 -10.76 -4.90 -12.02
N PRO A 55 -9.99 -5.89 -12.53
CA PRO A 55 -10.56 -7.19 -12.84
C PRO A 55 -11.28 -7.71 -11.59
N ARG A 56 -12.58 -7.99 -11.72
CA ARG A 56 -13.36 -8.59 -10.64
C ARG A 56 -12.66 -9.87 -10.22
N GLU A 57 -12.41 -10.00 -8.92
CA GLU A 57 -11.85 -11.23 -8.37
C GLU A 57 -12.82 -12.38 -8.67
N THR A 58 -12.48 -13.21 -9.63
CA THR A 58 -13.21 -14.44 -9.90
C THR A 58 -12.93 -15.39 -8.75
N ILE A 59 -13.86 -15.46 -7.79
CA ILE A 59 -13.80 -16.45 -6.71
C ILE A 59 -14.15 -17.80 -7.33
N THR A 60 -13.13 -18.52 -7.79
CA THR A 60 -13.28 -19.90 -8.25
C THR A 60 -13.36 -20.81 -7.03
N TYR A 61 -14.57 -21.25 -6.68
CA TYR A 61 -14.76 -22.30 -5.70
C TYR A 61 -14.38 -23.65 -6.32
N ILE A 62 -13.16 -24.11 -6.03
CA ILE A 62 -12.72 -25.45 -6.42
C ILE A 62 -13.27 -26.43 -5.38
N THR A 63 -14.41 -27.05 -5.67
CA THR A 63 -14.90 -28.22 -4.94
C THR A 63 -14.06 -29.43 -5.33
N SER A 64 -12.91 -29.62 -4.67
CA SER A 64 -12.01 -30.77 -4.89
C SER A 64 -12.53 -32.09 -4.29
N PHE A 65 -13.73 -32.08 -3.69
CA PHE A 65 -14.31 -33.23 -3.01
C PHE A 65 -15.47 -33.80 -3.82
N SER A 66 -15.32 -35.05 -4.27
CA SER A 66 -16.45 -35.84 -4.80
C SER A 66 -17.52 -35.95 -3.72
N PRO A 67 -18.81 -35.70 -4.03
CA PRO A 67 -19.90 -35.78 -3.06
C PRO A 67 -20.11 -37.20 -2.49
N ASP A 68 -19.61 -38.23 -3.19
CA ASP A 68 -19.76 -39.64 -2.81
C ASP A 68 -18.61 -40.17 -1.93
N ARG A 69 -17.69 -39.30 -1.49
CA ARG A 69 -16.56 -39.74 -0.66
C ARG A 69 -17.03 -40.19 0.72
N THR A 70 -16.54 -41.34 1.15
CA THR A 70 -16.83 -41.87 2.49
C THR A 70 -15.85 -41.31 3.52
N ASP A 71 -16.27 -41.21 4.79
CA ASP A 71 -15.42 -40.72 5.89
C ASP A 71 -14.12 -41.53 6.02
N ALA A 72 -14.17 -42.84 5.76
CA ALA A 72 -13.01 -43.72 5.79
C ALA A 72 -11.97 -43.40 4.70
N GLU A 73 -12.41 -42.93 3.53
CA GLU A 73 -11.50 -42.49 2.46
C GLU A 73 -10.87 -41.14 2.78
N ILE A 74 -11.63 -40.24 3.41
CA ILE A 74 -11.13 -38.95 3.89
C ILE A 74 -10.06 -39.16 4.95
N GLU A 75 -10.30 -40.03 5.93
CA GLU A 75 -9.35 -40.32 6.99
C GLU A 75 -8.04 -40.92 6.43
N LYS A 76 -8.15 -41.90 5.52
CA LYS A 76 -6.97 -42.50 4.86
C LYS A 76 -6.16 -41.47 4.09
N GLN A 77 -6.84 -40.58 3.34
CA GLN A 77 -6.17 -39.53 2.60
C GLN A 77 -5.48 -38.53 3.54
N ASN A 78 -6.16 -38.09 4.60
CA ASN A 78 -5.59 -37.17 5.57
C ASN A 78 -4.34 -37.75 6.25
N ILE A 79 -4.36 -39.04 6.60
CA ILE A 79 -3.20 -39.72 7.16
C ILE A 79 -2.04 -39.75 6.16
N ALA A 80 -2.31 -40.04 4.88
CA ALA A 80 -1.29 -40.03 3.84
C ALA A 80 -0.70 -38.63 3.63
N ASP A 81 -1.54 -37.61 3.54
CA ASP A 81 -1.13 -36.22 3.35
C ASP A 81 -0.34 -35.70 4.56
N GLN A 82 -0.76 -36.05 5.77
CA GLN A 82 -0.06 -35.70 7.00
C GLN A 82 1.36 -36.28 7.03
N LYS A 83 1.54 -37.54 6.62
CA LYS A 83 2.88 -38.16 6.51
C LYS A 83 3.79 -37.41 5.56
N ILE A 84 3.28 -36.98 4.41
CA ILE A 84 4.05 -36.19 3.42
C ILE A 84 4.42 -34.82 4.00
N LEU A 85 3.49 -34.16 4.68
CA LEU A 85 3.72 -32.86 5.31
C LEU A 85 4.75 -32.95 6.43
N ASP A 86 4.70 -33.99 7.26
CA ASP A 86 5.64 -34.20 8.35
C ASP A 86 7.05 -34.48 7.81
N ALA A 87 7.20 -35.35 6.80
CA ALA A 87 8.48 -35.58 6.15
C ALA A 87 9.09 -34.29 5.56
N ARG A 88 8.28 -33.43 4.91
CA ARG A 88 8.74 -32.14 4.41
C ARG A 88 9.13 -31.17 5.53
N ARG A 89 8.43 -31.20 6.67
CA ARG A 89 8.77 -30.36 7.83
C ARG A 89 10.09 -30.80 8.45
N GLU A 90 10.33 -32.09 8.59
CA GLU A 90 11.61 -32.62 9.06
C GLU A 90 12.76 -32.26 8.14
N ALA A 91 12.59 -32.44 6.83
CA ALA A 91 13.60 -32.03 5.84
C ALA A 91 13.95 -30.55 5.97
N ARG A 92 12.96 -29.67 6.06
CA ARG A 92 13.20 -28.22 6.27
C ARG A 92 13.85 -27.90 7.61
N ARG A 93 13.48 -28.60 8.68
CA ARG A 93 14.15 -28.44 9.99
C ARG A 93 15.64 -28.76 9.89
N LEU A 94 15.99 -29.86 9.23
CA LEU A 94 17.38 -30.26 9.02
C LEU A 94 18.14 -29.27 8.13
N GLU A 95 17.49 -28.74 7.08
CA GLU A 95 18.07 -27.68 6.25
C GLU A 95 18.37 -26.41 7.06
N TYR A 96 17.43 -25.96 7.89
CA TYR A 96 17.63 -24.78 8.72
C TYR A 96 18.68 -24.99 9.81
N GLN A 97 18.75 -26.17 10.43
CA GLN A 97 19.81 -26.51 11.38
C GLN A 97 21.18 -26.44 10.71
N ARG A 98 21.36 -27.05 9.53
CA ARG A 98 22.62 -26.96 8.76
C ARG A 98 22.99 -25.53 8.37
N LEU A 99 22.00 -24.67 8.11
CA LEU A 99 22.24 -23.26 7.82
C LEU A 99 22.65 -22.49 9.08
N ALA A 100 22.00 -22.75 10.22
CA ALA A 100 22.35 -22.16 11.50
C ALA A 100 23.78 -22.52 11.92
N ASP A 101 24.17 -23.79 11.81
CA ASP A 101 25.53 -24.28 12.09
C ASP A 101 26.59 -23.56 11.23
N LYS A 102 26.30 -23.34 9.94
CA LYS A 102 27.20 -22.63 9.02
C LYS A 102 27.32 -21.15 9.32
N LEU A 103 26.27 -20.54 9.88
CA LEU A 103 26.22 -19.11 10.20
C LEU A 103 26.63 -18.82 11.65
N GLY A 104 26.93 -19.85 12.46
CA GLY A 104 27.33 -19.70 13.87
C GLY A 104 26.20 -19.19 14.76
N ILE A 105 24.95 -19.52 14.43
CA ILE A 105 23.77 -19.14 15.20
C ILE A 105 23.39 -20.35 16.06
N GLU A 106 23.61 -20.26 17.38
CA GLU A 106 23.15 -21.25 18.38
C GLU A 106 21.69 -21.03 18.80
#